data_AF-A0A8S2WT24-F1
#
_entry.id   AF-A0A8S2WT24-F1
#
_cell.length_a   1.000
_cell.length_b   1.000
_cell.length_c   1.000
_cell.angle_alpha   90.00
_cell.angle_beta   90.00
_cell.angle_gamma   90.00
#
_symmetry.space_group_name_H-M   'P 1'
#
loop_
_entity.id
_entity.type
_entity.pdbx_description
1 polymer ?
#
loop_
_entity_poly.entity_id
_entity_poly.type
_entity_poly.pdbx_seq_one_letter_code
_entity_poly.pdbx_strand_id
1 'polypeptide(L)' 'ENYLTRLESLTLIQSQQLINIIEYLYNCRIIHRDLRPDNLMLDLGDEHIKLIDFGFATTYENDEMSKTLPIEAAIS' A
#
# COMPACT_ATOMS: atom_id res chain seq x y z
N GLU A 1 2.48 -5.82 -29.69
CA GLU A 1 3.21 -5.64 -28.44
C GLU A 1 3.77 -6.99 -28.02
N ASN A 2 5.04 -7.07 -27.61
CA ASN A 2 5.60 -8.33 -27.13
C ASN A 2 5.36 -8.46 -25.61
N TYR A 3 5.45 -9.68 -25.09
CA TYR A 3 5.16 -9.98 -23.68
C TYR A 3 6.02 -9.13 -22.71
N LEU A 4 7.28 -8.87 -23.07
CA LEU A 4 8.19 -8.07 -22.25
C LEU A 4 7.71 -6.61 -22.11
N THR A 5 7.35 -5.97 -23.22
CA THR A 5 6.82 -4.59 -23.21
C THR A 5 5.52 -4.49 -22.39
N ARG A 6 4.65 -5.50 -22.45
CA ARG A 6 3.45 -5.55 -21.61
C ARG A 6 3.80 -5.66 -20.13
N LEU A 7 4.74 -6.54 -19.76
CA LEU A 7 5.17 -6.69 -18.37
C LEU A 7 5.82 -5.41 -17.82
N GLU A 8 6.66 -4.75 -18.60
CA GLU A 8 7.27 -3.48 -18.23
C GLU A 8 6.22 -2.41 -17.98
N SER A 9 5.22 -2.31 -18.87
CA SER A 9 4.12 -1.36 -18.75
C SER A 9 3.28 -1.61 -17.49
N LEU A 10 2.93 -2.88 -17.22
CA LEU A 10 2.20 -3.28 -16.01
C LEU A 10 2.98 -2.96 -14.74
N THR A 11 4.28 -3.25 -14.73
CA THR A 11 5.15 -2.99 -13.57
C THR A 11 5.20 -1.49 -13.26
N LEU A 12 5.26 -0.63 -14.28
CA LEU A 12 5.28 0.81 -14.11
C LEU A 12 3.94 1.33 -13.55
N ILE A 13 2.82 0.85 -14.09
CA ILE A 13 1.47 1.21 -13.63
C ILE A 13 1.28 0.80 -12.16
N GLN A 14 1.67 -0.44 -11.83
CA GLN A 14 1.60 -0.98 -10.47
C GLN A 14 2.49 -0.20 -9.49
N SER A 15 3.71 0.15 -9.89
CA SER A 15 4.61 0.96 -9.06
C SER A 15 4.00 2.33 -8.75
N GLN A 16 3.37 2.96 -9.74
CA GLN A 16 2.67 4.24 -9.54
C GLN A 16 1.50 4.11 -8.57
N GLN A 17 0.71 3.04 -8.67
CA GLN A 17 -0.40 2.79 -7.73
C GLN A 17 0.11 2.60 -6.31
N LEU A 18 1.20 1.85 -6.11
CA LEU A 18 1.80 1.65 -4.79
C LEU A 18 2.27 2.98 -4.18
N ILE A 19 2.89 3.86 -4.98
CA ILE A 19 3.29 5.20 -4.54
C ILE A 19 2.06 6.01 -4.09
N ASN A 20 0.98 5.99 -4.86
CA ASN A 20 -0.26 6.70 -4.51
C ASN A 20 -0.86 6.17 -3.20
N ILE A 21 -0.83 4.85 -2.98
CA ILE A 21 -1.28 4.24 -1.72
C ILE A 21 -0.43 4.70 -0.54
N ILE A 22 0.90 4.73 -0.70
CA ILE A 22 1.83 5.17 0.34
C ILE A 22 1.61 6.65 0.67
N GLU A 23 1.43 7.50 -0.34
CA GLU A 23 1.12 8.91 -0.17
C GLU A 23 -0.20 9.12 0.58
N TYR A 24 -1.22 8.34 0.24
CA TYR A 24 -2.50 8.34 0.96
C TYR A 24 -2.30 7.97 2.44
N LEU A 25 -1.59 6.89 2.73
CA LEU A 25 -1.30 6.47 4.11
C LEU A 25 -0.53 7.55 4.88
N TYR A 26 0.47 8.17 4.25
CA TYR A 26 1.23 9.27 4.83
C TYR A 26 0.31 10.44 5.21
N ASN A 27 -0.60 10.85 4.33
CA ASN A 27 -1.59 11.89 4.61
C ASN A 27 -2.55 11.51 5.75
N CYS A 28 -2.85 10.21 5.89
CA CYS A 28 -3.61 9.65 7.00
C CYS A 28 -2.77 9.44 8.29
N ARG A 29 -1.49 9.81 8.28
CA ARG A 29 -0.55 9.59 9.39
C ARG A 29 -0.32 8.13 9.73
N ILE A 30 -0.42 7.24 8.75
CA ILE A 30 -0.23 5.80 8.86
C ILE A 30 1.08 5.40 8.17
N ILE A 31 1.85 4.53 8.82
CA ILE A 31 3.01 3.87 8.24
C ILE A 31 2.74 2.37 8.24
N HIS A 32 2.67 1.73 7.07
CA HIS A 32 2.36 0.31 6.93
C HIS A 32 3.43 -0.62 7.52
N ARG A 33 4.70 -0.27 7.32
CA ARG A 33 5.92 -1.00 7.75
C ARG A 33 6.14 -2.41 7.17
N ASP A 34 5.16 -3.03 6.51
CA ASP A 34 5.34 -4.33 5.82
C ASP A 34 4.82 -4.29 4.37
N LEU A 35 5.62 -3.80 3.42
CA LEU A 35 5.26 -3.64 2.00
C LEU A 35 5.74 -4.80 1.12
N ARG A 36 5.77 -6.03 1.66
CA ARG A 36 6.15 -7.21 0.88
C ARG A 36 5.08 -7.55 -0.17
N PRO A 37 5.44 -8.24 -1.27
CA PRO A 37 4.48 -8.62 -2.32
C PRO A 37 3.28 -9.41 -1.80
N ASP A 38 3.44 -10.21 -0.76
CA ASP A 38 2.37 -10.97 -0.11
C ASP A 38 1.24 -10.06 0.42
N ASN A 39 1.55 -8.80 0.76
CA ASN A 39 0.61 -7.80 1.24
C ASN A 39 0.05 -6.91 0.11
N LEU A 40 0.35 -7.21 -1.15
CA LEU A 40 -0.16 -6.50 -2.32
C LEU A 40 -1.12 -7.42 -3.08
N MET A 41 -2.42 -7.23 -2.89
CA MET A 41 -3.42 -7.95 -3.68
C MET A 41 -3.64 -7.25 -5.01
N LEU A 42 -3.79 -8.05 -6.07
CA LEU A 42 -4.25 -7.58 -7.37
C LEU A 42 -5.71 -7.93 -7.53
N ASP A 43 -6.52 -6.95 -7.88
CA ASP A 43 -7.90 -7.19 -8.25
C ASP A 43 -7.94 -7.78 -9.68
N LEU A 44 -8.70 -8.88 -9.83
CA LEU A 44 -8.77 -9.69 -11.04
C LEU A 44 -9.48 -8.98 -12.19
N GLY A 45 -10.25 -7.93 -11.89
CA GLY A 45 -11.07 -7.22 -12.88
C GLY A 45 -10.40 -5.99 -13.52
N ASP A 46 -9.50 -5.33 -12.80
CA ASP A 46 -9.02 -3.98 -13.15
C ASP A 46 -7.51 -3.78 -12.96
N GLU A 47 -6.76 -4.85 -12.65
CA GLU A 47 -5.30 -4.83 -12.47
C GLU A 47 -4.84 -3.79 -11.42
N HIS A 48 -5.71 -3.38 -10.49
CA HIS A 48 -5.38 -2.46 -9.41
C HIS A 48 -4.77 -3.18 -8.20
N ILE A 49 -3.73 -2.57 -7.63
CA ILE A 49 -3.14 -2.98 -6.36
C ILE A 49 -4.00 -2.51 -5.19
N LYS A 50 -4.21 -3.41 -4.24
CA LYS A 50 -4.75 -3.12 -2.92
C LYS A 50 -3.73 -3.56 -1.88
N LEU A 51 -3.36 -2.65 -0.99
CA LEU A 51 -2.49 -2.95 0.15
C LEU A 51 -3.34 -3.58 1.26
N ILE A 52 -2.88 -4.72 1.78
CA ILE A 52 -3.53 -5.48 2.84
C ILE A 52 -2.60 -5.71 4.02
N ASP A 53 -3.17 -6.22 5.12
CA ASP A 53 -2.47 -6.58 6.36
C ASP A 53 -1.74 -5.41 7.05
N PHE A 54 -2.52 -4.63 7.80
CA PHE A 54 -2.02 -3.55 8.65
C PHE A 54 -1.55 -4.03 10.03
N GLY A 55 -1.30 -5.33 10.23
CA GLY A 55 -0.90 -5.89 11.52
C GLY A 55 0.40 -5.29 12.09
N PHE A 56 1.28 -4.78 11.21
CA PHE A 56 2.49 -4.06 11.59
C PHE A 56 2.38 -2.54 11.45
N ALA A 57 1.22 -2.00 11.07
CA ALA A 57 1.07 -0.57 10.84
C ALA A 57 1.11 0.24 12.15
N THR A 58 1.49 1.50 12.05
CA THR A 58 1.54 2.44 13.19
C THR A 58 1.09 3.81 12.75
N THR A 59 0.59 4.63 13.67
CA THR A 59 0.45 6.08 13.43
C THR A 59 1.66 6.84 13.92
N TYR A 60 1.87 8.04 13.36
CA TYR A 60 2.82 9.01 13.87
C TYR A 60 2.12 10.35 14.07
N GLU A 61 2.26 10.92 15.26
CA GLU A 61 1.86 12.30 15.53
C GLU A 61 3.06 13.20 15.21
N ASN A 62 2.82 14.44 14.77
CA ASN A 62 3.90 15.42 14.71
C ASN A 62 4.35 15.67 16.15
N ASP A 63 5.57 15.20 16.46
CA ASP A 63 6.40 15.39 17.67
C ASP A 63 6.47 14.35 18.80
N GLU A 64 5.66 13.28 18.85
CA GLU A 64 5.94 12.20 19.83
C GLU A 64 5.71 10.79 19.27
N MET A 65 6.57 9.89 19.75
CA MET A 65 6.77 8.50 19.37
C MET A 65 5.48 7.72 19.06
N SER A 66 5.55 6.95 17.98
CA SER A 66 4.48 6.20 17.33
C SER A 66 3.57 5.39 18.28
N LYS A 67 2.24 5.50 18.12
CA LYS A 67 1.26 4.63 18.77
C LYS A 67 0.79 3.56 17.76
N THR A 68 0.74 2.30 18.18
CA THR A 68 0.19 1.20 17.36
C THR A 68 -1.28 1.46 17.06
N LEU A 69 -1.70 1.26 15.80
CA LEU A 69 -3.10 1.41 15.39
C LEU A 69 -3.97 0.38 16.13
N PRO A 70 -5.08 0.78 16.79
CA PRO A 70 -6.08 -0.18 17.23
C PRO A 70 -6.75 -0.85 16.02
N ILE A 71 -6.96 -2.16 16.12
CA ILE A 71 -7.44 -3.06 15.05
C ILE A 71 -8.75 -2.57 14.38
N GLU A 72 -9.53 -1.74 15.07
CA GLU A 72 -10.83 -1.23 14.62
C GLU A 72 -10.76 -0.18 13.50
N ALA A 73 -9.62 0.51 13.31
CA ALA A 73 -9.47 1.56 12.31
C ALA A 73 -9.05 1.06 10.91
N ALA A 74 -8.69 -0.21 10.76
CA ALA A 74 -8.14 -0.78 9.53
C ALA A 74 -9.20 -1.39 8.58
N ILE A 75 -10.49 -1.27 8.91
CA ILE A 75 -11.59 -1.80 8.09
C ILE A 75 -12.48 -0.64 7.64
N SER A 76 -12.07 0.03 6.55
CA SER A 76 -12.95 0.71 5.59
C SER A 76 -12.22 0.98 4.29
#